data_AF-A0A9E5BK41-F1
#
_entry.id   AF-A0A9E5BK41-F1
#
_cell.length_a   1.000
_cell.length_b   1.000
_cell.length_c   1.000
_cell.angle_alpha   90.00
_cell.angle_beta   90.00
_cell.angle_gamma   90.00
#
_symmetry.space_group_name_H-M   'P 1'
#
loop_
_entity.id
_entity.type
_entity.pdbx_description
1 polymer ?
#
loop_
_entity_poly.entity_id
_entity_poly.type
_entity_poly.pdbx_seq_one_letter_code
_entity_poly.pdbx_strand_id
1 'polypeptide(L)'
;MPDFDRVPKQSPSLKARALRLLSRREYSRHELAQKLQRLGSQTDNNPPVDFEEQITAILDDFEAKGWLSDERYAQALVRRRSQRYGLRRVADELQRAGIDQNMIIETFKAPKFIYVSF
;
A
#
# COMPACT_ATOMS: atom_id res chain seq x y z
N MET A 1 -20.17 -6.37 -45.02
CA MET A 1 -20.47 -6.59 -43.59
C MET A 1 -19.12 -6.77 -42.91
N PRO A 2 -18.55 -5.74 -42.25
CA PRO A 2 -17.20 -5.87 -41.69
C PRO A 2 -17.27 -6.49 -40.30
N ASP A 3 -16.32 -7.39 -40.06
CA ASP A 3 -16.08 -8.13 -38.83
C ASP A 3 -15.65 -7.16 -37.71
N PHE A 4 -16.32 -7.19 -36.56
CA PHE A 4 -15.91 -6.40 -35.40
C PHE A 4 -14.71 -7.09 -34.76
N ASP A 5 -13.52 -6.75 -35.27
CA ASP A 5 -12.24 -7.04 -34.64
C ASP A 5 -12.38 -6.82 -33.13
N ARG A 6 -12.32 -7.94 -32.40
CA ARG A 6 -12.35 -7.95 -30.94
C ARG A 6 -11.12 -7.19 -30.47
N VAL A 7 -11.29 -5.91 -30.15
CA VAL A 7 -10.28 -5.11 -29.45
C VAL A 7 -9.85 -5.95 -28.24
N PRO A 8 -8.58 -6.39 -28.16
CA PRO A 8 -8.13 -7.16 -27.02
C PRO A 8 -8.37 -6.29 -25.79
N LYS A 9 -9.19 -6.78 -24.85
CA LYS A 9 -9.39 -6.12 -23.55
C LYS A 9 -8.02 -5.99 -22.92
N GLN A 10 -7.39 -4.82 -23.10
CA GLN A 10 -6.11 -4.52 -22.47
C GLN A 10 -6.33 -4.65 -20.98
N SER A 11 -5.75 -5.71 -20.40
CA SER A 11 -5.75 -5.90 -18.97
C SER A 11 -5.22 -4.61 -18.34
N PRO A 12 -5.91 -4.06 -17.32
CA PRO A 12 -5.52 -2.77 -16.75
C PRO A 12 -4.06 -2.81 -16.32
N SER A 13 -3.32 -1.76 -16.67
CA SER A 13 -1.90 -1.62 -16.36
C SER A 13 -1.64 -1.77 -14.85
N LEU A 14 -0.42 -2.16 -14.47
CA LEU A 14 -0.02 -2.32 -13.07
C LEU A 14 -0.34 -1.06 -12.24
N LYS A 15 -0.12 0.12 -12.82
CA LYS A 15 -0.48 1.42 -12.25
C LYS A 15 -1.99 1.58 -12.04
N ALA A 16 -2.83 1.22 -13.01
CA ALA A 16 -4.28 1.28 -12.86
C ALA A 16 -4.79 0.33 -11.77
N ARG A 17 -4.16 -0.85 -11.63
CA ARG A 17 -4.45 -1.78 -10.54
C ARG A 17 -4.04 -1.20 -9.18
N ALA A 18 -2.86 -0.59 -9.11
CA ALA A 18 -2.37 0.08 -7.90
C ALA A 18 -3.30 1.22 -7.46
N LEU A 19 -3.75 2.07 -8.40
CA LEU A 19 -4.74 3.10 -8.14
C LEU A 19 -6.07 2.55 -7.61
N ARG A 20 -6.56 1.45 -8.19
CA ARG A 20 -7.78 0.78 -7.73
C ARG A 20 -7.64 0.19 -6.32
N LEU A 21 -6.42 -0.13 -5.89
CA LEU A 21 -6.16 -0.52 -4.51
C LEU A 21 -6.27 0.71 -3.62
N LEU A 22 -5.52 1.76 -3.90
CA LEU A 22 -5.51 3.01 -3.13
C LEU A 22 -6.91 3.64 -3.00
N SER A 23 -7.77 3.51 -4.00
CA SER A 23 -9.15 4.03 -3.94
C SER A 23 -10.02 3.34 -2.88
N ARG A 24 -9.61 2.19 -2.34
CA ARG A 24 -10.39 1.41 -1.35
C ARG A 24 -9.98 1.70 0.09
N ARG A 25 -8.69 1.96 0.32
CA ARG A 25 -8.11 2.25 1.65
C ARG A 25 -6.71 2.81 1.47
N GLU A 26 -6.19 3.46 2.52
CA GLU A 26 -4.76 3.74 2.64
C GLU A 26 -3.99 2.41 2.69
N TYR A 27 -2.83 2.37 2.02
CA TYR A 27 -1.86 1.29 2.08
C TYR A 27 -0.51 1.86 2.49
N SER A 28 0.32 1.05 3.14
CA SER A 28 1.74 1.35 3.25
C SER A 28 2.47 1.04 1.94
N ARG A 29 3.65 1.63 1.77
CA ARG A 29 4.55 1.32 0.65
C ARG A 29 4.79 -0.18 0.53
N HIS A 30 5.13 -0.83 1.65
CA HIS A 30 5.42 -2.25 1.69
C HIS A 30 4.19 -3.12 1.36
N GLU A 31 3.02 -2.79 1.91
CA GLU A 31 1.81 -3.58 1.67
C GLU A 31 1.36 -3.47 0.20
N LEU A 32 1.46 -2.27 -0.38
CA LEU A 32 1.14 -2.06 -1.78
C LEU A 32 2.13 -2.82 -2.69
N ALA A 33 3.43 -2.78 -2.37
CA ALA A 33 4.46 -3.52 -3.11
C ALA A 33 4.18 -5.03 -3.13
N GLN A 34 3.97 -5.65 -1.96
CA GLN A 34 3.66 -7.08 -1.87
C GLN A 34 2.40 -7.46 -2.66
N LYS A 35 1.40 -6.58 -2.66
CA LYS A 35 0.14 -6.81 -3.36
C LYS A 35 0.29 -6.72 -4.88
N LEU A 36 1.11 -5.77 -5.35
CA LEU A 36 1.47 -5.64 -6.76
C LEU A 36 2.31 -6.82 -7.24
N GLN A 37 3.26 -7.28 -6.44
CA GLN A 37 4.05 -8.49 -6.73
C GLN A 37 3.14 -9.70 -6.95
N ARG A 38 2.23 -9.98 -6.00
CA ARG A 38 1.27 -11.10 -6.11
C ARG A 38 0.33 -10.97 -7.31
N LEU A 39 -0.10 -9.75 -7.65
CA LEU A 39 -0.97 -9.49 -8.80
C LEU A 39 -0.26 -9.76 -10.13
N GLY A 40 1.03 -9.39 -10.23
CA GLY A 40 1.86 -9.67 -11.41
C GLY A 40 2.04 -11.16 -11.64
N SER A 41 2.48 -11.88 -10.61
CA SER A 41 2.70 -13.34 -10.69
C SER A 41 1.44 -14.14 -11.02
N GLN A 42 0.24 -13.63 -10.70
CA GLN A 42 -1.03 -14.31 -10.98
C GLN A 42 -1.60 -14.01 -12.37
N THR A 43 -1.23 -12.87 -12.97
CA THR A 43 -1.85 -12.43 -14.23
C THR A 43 -0.97 -12.68 -15.44
N ASP A 44 0.35 -12.53 -15.29
CA ASP A 44 1.29 -12.63 -16.39
C ASP A 44 2.15 -13.88 -16.19
N ASN A 45 1.95 -14.89 -17.05
CA ASN A 45 2.73 -16.15 -17.04
C ASN A 45 4.22 -15.93 -17.36
N ASN A 46 4.61 -14.71 -17.73
CA ASN A 46 5.99 -14.28 -17.96
C ASN A 46 6.17 -12.88 -17.37
N PRO A 47 6.53 -12.75 -16.08
CA PRO A 47 6.77 -11.44 -15.50
C PRO A 47 7.96 -10.75 -16.21
N PRO A 48 7.89 -9.43 -16.46
CA PRO A 48 9.01 -8.69 -17.03
C PRO A 48 10.28 -8.87 -16.17
N VAL A 49 11.45 -8.88 -16.83
CA VAL A 49 12.76 -8.99 -16.17
C VAL A 49 12.96 -7.88 -15.11
N ASP A 50 12.31 -6.72 -15.31
CA ASP A 50 12.42 -5.55 -14.43
C ASP A 50 11.12 -5.27 -13.64
N PHE A 51 10.36 -6.31 -13.30
CA PHE A 51 9.05 -6.15 -12.65
C PHE A 51 9.15 -5.47 -11.27
N GLU A 52 10.18 -5.79 -10.49
CA GLU A 52 10.42 -5.15 -9.19
C GLU A 52 10.78 -3.66 -9.32
N GLU A 53 11.58 -3.31 -10.34
CA GLU A 53 11.92 -1.91 -10.64
C GLU A 53 10.69 -1.12 -11.08
N GLN A 54 9.81 -1.72 -11.90
CA GLN A 54 8.55 -1.11 -12.29
C GLN A 54 7.62 -0.86 -11.09
N ILE A 55 7.53 -1.82 -10.16
CA ILE A 55 6.78 -1.62 -8.92
C ILE A 55 7.37 -0.45 -8.14
N THR A 56 8.69 -0.43 -7.96
CA THR A 56 9.39 0.62 -7.22
C THR A 56 9.13 2.00 -7.83
N ALA A 57 9.27 2.14 -9.15
CA ALA A 57 9.00 3.39 -9.86
C ALA A 57 7.53 3.85 -9.73
N ILE A 58 6.57 2.93 -9.71
CA ILE A 58 5.16 3.26 -9.47
C ILE A 58 4.94 3.75 -8.04
N LEU A 59 5.57 3.09 -7.05
CA LEU A 59 5.46 3.50 -5.65
C LEU A 59 6.06 4.89 -5.44
N ASP A 60 7.21 5.17 -6.04
CA ASP A 60 7.85 6.49 -5.97
C ASP A 60 6.98 7.58 -6.62
N ASP A 61 6.38 7.32 -7.80
CA ASP A 61 5.45 8.25 -8.44
C ASP A 61 4.19 8.50 -7.57
N PHE A 62 3.74 7.49 -6.83
CA PHE A 62 2.57 7.61 -5.95
C PHE A 62 2.87 8.37 -4.67
N GLU A 63 4.05 8.20 -4.09
CA GLU A 63 4.52 9.00 -2.96
C GLU A 63 4.75 10.45 -3.38
N ALA A 64 5.40 10.68 -4.52
CA ALA A 64 5.61 12.02 -5.06
C ALA A 64 4.30 12.76 -5.33
N LYS A 65 3.24 12.04 -5.74
CA LYS A 65 1.88 12.58 -5.92
C LYS A 65 1.08 12.69 -4.63
N GLY A 66 1.62 12.21 -3.51
CA GLY A 66 0.94 12.16 -2.22
C GLY A 66 -0.24 11.18 -2.18
N TRP A 67 -0.36 10.28 -3.16
CA TRP A 67 -1.38 9.22 -3.19
C TRP A 67 -1.06 8.09 -2.22
N LEU A 68 0.23 7.86 -1.97
CA LEU A 68 0.74 6.92 -0.97
C LEU A 68 1.38 7.70 0.18
N SER A 69 1.09 7.30 1.42
CA SER A 69 1.69 7.92 2.60
C SER A 69 1.67 6.93 3.75
N ASP A 70 2.87 6.52 4.17
CA ASP A 70 3.08 5.65 5.33
C ASP A 70 2.59 6.30 6.63
N GLU A 71 2.71 7.62 6.74
CA GLU A 71 2.18 8.40 7.87
C GLU A 71 0.65 8.30 7.95
N ARG A 72 -0.07 8.57 6.84
CA ARG A 72 -1.54 8.47 6.82
C ARG A 72 -2.00 7.05 7.08
N TYR A 73 -1.30 6.07 6.53
CA TYR A 73 -1.56 4.66 6.79
C TYR A 73 -1.41 4.34 8.28
N ALA A 74 -0.30 4.76 8.90
CA ALA A 74 -0.04 4.48 10.31
C ALA A 74 -1.11 5.09 11.22
N GLN A 75 -1.45 6.36 11.01
CA GLN A 75 -2.51 7.05 11.76
C GLN A 75 -3.87 6.37 11.60
N ALA A 76 -4.23 5.98 10.37
CA ALA A 76 -5.49 5.29 10.10
C ALA A 76 -5.54 3.90 10.76
N LEU A 77 -4.42 3.17 10.76
CA LEU A 77 -4.33 1.86 11.40
C LEU A 77 -4.47 1.99 12.92
N VAL A 78 -3.73 2.91 13.54
CA VAL A 78 -3.81 3.16 14.98
C VAL A 78 -5.24 3.51 15.37
N ARG A 79 -5.87 4.48 14.69
CA ARG A 79 -7.26 4.88 14.96
C ARG A 79 -8.25 3.71 14.92
N ARG A 80 -8.11 2.83 13.92
CA ARG A 80 -9.02 1.70 13.73
C ARG A 80 -8.78 0.57 14.74
N ARG A 81 -7.52 0.31 15.08
CA ARG A 81 -7.12 -0.85 15.90
C ARG A 81 -7.09 -0.56 17.39
N SER A 82 -6.83 0.69 17.79
CA SER A 82 -6.65 1.07 19.20
C SER A 82 -7.91 0.88 20.06
N GLN A 83 -9.09 0.85 19.43
CA GLN A 83 -10.36 0.55 20.11
C GLN A 83 -10.50 -0.93 20.51
N ARG A 84 -9.76 -1.85 19.86
CA ARG A 84 -9.91 -3.30 20.02
C ARG A 84 -8.64 -4.01 20.45
N TYR A 85 -7.47 -3.41 20.24
CA TYR A 85 -6.17 -4.01 20.49
C TYR A 85 -5.27 -3.05 21.26
N GLY A 86 -4.44 -3.60 22.14
CA GLY A 86 -3.41 -2.83 22.85
C GLY A 86 -2.29 -2.36 21.94
N LEU A 87 -1.57 -1.32 22.38
CA LEU A 87 -0.51 -0.63 21.64
C LEU A 87 0.53 -1.56 21.03
N ARG A 88 1.00 -2.55 21.79
CA ARG A 88 2.00 -3.51 21.33
C ARG A 88 1.56 -4.24 20.07
N ARG A 89 0.31 -4.70 20.03
CA ARG A 89 -0.23 -5.41 18.87
C ARG A 89 -0.43 -4.50 17.66
N VAL A 90 -0.75 -3.22 17.90
CA VAL A 90 -0.85 -2.22 16.85
C VAL A 90 0.54 -1.90 16.28
N ALA A 91 1.55 -1.76 17.14
CA ALA A 91 2.94 -1.56 16.75
C ALA A 91 3.46 -2.73 15.91
N ASP A 92 3.20 -3.97 16.33
CA ASP A 92 3.56 -5.17 15.56
C ASP A 92 2.91 -5.18 14.17
N GLU A 93 1.66 -4.71 14.04
CA GLU A 93 0.96 -4.62 12.75
C GLU A 93 1.56 -3.51 11.86
N LEU A 94 1.97 -2.38 12.44
CA LEU A 94 2.68 -1.31 11.73
C LEU A 94 4.06 -1.80 11.22
N GLN A 95 4.83 -2.51 12.06
CA GLN A 95 6.12 -3.07 11.66
C GLN A 95 5.98 -4.08 10.52
N ARG A 96 4.97 -4.96 10.57
CA ARG A 96 4.68 -5.90 9.48
C ARG A 96 4.25 -5.22 8.18
N ALA A 97 3.67 -4.03 8.29
CA ALA A 97 3.37 -3.17 7.15
C ALA A 97 4.58 -2.36 6.67
N GLY A 98 5.78 -2.59 7.21
CA GLY A 98 7.03 -1.94 6.80
C GLY A 98 7.18 -0.51 7.29
N ILE A 99 6.39 -0.07 8.27
CA ILE A 99 6.52 1.28 8.83
C ILE A 99 7.75 1.34 9.76
N ASP A 100 8.60 2.33 9.53
CA ASP A 100 9.80 2.56 10.34
C ASP A 100 9.48 2.76 11.81
N GLN A 101 10.35 2.21 12.68
CA GLN A 101 10.17 2.29 14.14
C GLN A 101 10.07 3.74 14.64
N ASN A 102 10.84 4.66 14.05
CA ASN A 102 10.75 6.09 14.37
C ASN A 102 9.36 6.66 14.03
N MET A 103 8.82 6.32 12.86
CA MET A 103 7.49 6.77 12.46
C MET A 103 6.38 6.16 13.34
N ILE A 104 6.54 4.90 13.79
CA ILE A 104 5.63 4.27 14.74
C ILE A 104 5.59 5.05 16.05
N ILE A 105 6.76 5.39 16.60
CA ILE A 105 6.88 6.17 17.84
C ILE A 105 6.20 7.54 17.67
N GLU A 106 6.47 8.25 16.58
CA GLU A 106 5.87 9.55 16.31
C GLU A 106 4.34 9.46 16.13
N THR A 107 3.84 8.40 15.49
CA THR A 107 2.40 8.16 15.32
C THR A 107 1.68 8.02 16.68
N PHE A 108 2.31 7.37 17.66
CA PHE A 108 1.74 7.22 19.01
C PHE A 108 1.86 8.48 19.88
N LYS A 109 2.79 9.39 19.58
CA LYS A 109 2.91 10.69 20.27
C LYS A 109 1.93 11.74 19.75
N ALA A 110 1.43 11.58 18.52
CA ALA A 110 0.59 12.56 17.88
C ALA A 110 -0.66 12.87 18.74
N PRO A 111 -1.03 14.16 18.94
CA PRO A 111 -2.01 14.60 19.94
C PRO A 111 -3.44 14.05 19.72
N LYS A 112 -3.73 13.47 18.54
CA LYS A 112 -4.99 12.78 18.27
C LYS A 112 -5.08 11.38 18.92
N PHE A 113 -3.98 10.87 19.48
CA PHE A 113 -3.87 9.54 20.07
C PHE A 113 -2.97 9.63 21.30
N ILE A 114 -3.41 10.28 22.38
CA ILE A 114 -2.62 10.30 23.63
C ILE A 114 -2.62 8.87 24.20
N TYR A 115 -1.55 8.13 23.92
CA TYR A 115 -1.21 6.89 24.58
C TYR A 115 0.14 7.10 25.25
N VAL A 116 0.09 7.48 26.53
CA VAL A 116 1.28 7.67 27.36
C VAL A 116 2.03 6.34 27.43
N SER A 117 3.33 6.39 27.11
CA SER A 117 4.26 5.26 27.19
C SER A 117 4.43 4.79 28.64
N PHE A 118 4.54 3.47 28.84
CA PHE A 118 5.08 2.85 30.06
C PHE A 118 6.61 2.81 29.99
#